data_AF-A0A1I5FJ69-F1
#
_entry.id   AF-A0A1I5FJ69-F1
#
_cell.length_a   1.000
_cell.length_b   1.000
_cell.length_c   1.000
_cell.angle_alpha   90.00
_cell.angle_beta   90.00
_cell.angle_gamma   90.00
#
_symmetry.space_group_name_H-M   'P 1'
#
loop_
_entity.id
_entity.type
_entity.pdbx_description
1 polymer ?
#
loop_
_entity_poly.entity_id
_entity_poly.type
_entity_poly.pdbx_seq_one_letter_code
_entity_poly.pdbx_strand_id
1 'polypeptide(L)'
;MNRNIRAIAQIKKYSELINLLVIVFSIVLMLVIYFIVSQSDPMEPEDFREMLLFGVGGAYLGTNGFLKIFYIADEVPKGLSFGMTRKKLFIGLRVADFLELLVVVILALILVTEADANVILKVAAFLYGLFMWIEGLAGNNVIRYGKNVFWIYYIVFMVACIGLPRLTHVFPESATPFVMIFDFFTNSFFNQGVVWVALAAFILAGMIVNWITFRKLAVNYIV
;
A
#
# COMPACT_ATOMS: atom_id res chain seq x y z
N MET A 1 18.90 -13.25 16.83
CA MET A 1 17.67 -13.10 16.00
C MET A 1 16.53 -12.47 16.78
N ASN A 2 16.21 -12.97 17.98
CA ASN A 2 15.14 -12.46 18.85
C ASN A 2 15.24 -10.94 19.16
N ARG A 3 16.44 -10.44 19.49
CA ARG A 3 16.68 -8.99 19.70
C ARG A 3 16.28 -8.12 18.51
N ASN A 4 16.53 -8.59 17.29
CA ASN A 4 16.27 -7.82 16.08
C ASN A 4 14.77 -7.78 15.76
N ILE A 5 14.06 -8.90 15.96
CA ILE A 5 12.60 -8.95 15.77
C ILE A 5 11.91 -7.99 16.74
N ARG A 6 12.32 -7.98 18.01
CA ARG A 6 11.78 -7.04 19.01
C ARG A 6 12.04 -5.58 18.64
N ALA A 7 13.23 -5.27 18.14
CA ALA A 7 13.56 -3.92 17.69
C ALA A 7 12.73 -3.51 16.46
N ILE A 8 12.53 -4.40 15.47
CA ILE A 8 11.63 -4.12 14.33
C ILE A 8 10.21 -3.84 14.80
N ALA A 9 9.68 -4.65 15.72
CA ALA A 9 8.35 -4.45 16.29
C ALA A 9 8.24 -3.10 17.02
N GLN A 10 9.29 -2.66 17.74
CA GLN A 10 9.31 -1.36 18.40
C GLN A 10 9.38 -0.19 17.41
N ILE A 11 10.12 -0.34 16.31
CA ILE A 11 10.24 0.67 15.27
C ILE A 11 8.90 0.85 14.54
N LYS A 12 8.26 -0.27 14.16
CA LYS A 12 6.97 -0.29 13.45
C LYS A 12 5.77 0.05 14.33
N LYS A 13 5.90 0.00 15.66
CA LYS A 13 4.77 0.16 16.59
C LYS A 13 3.89 1.37 16.28
N TYR A 14 4.49 2.53 15.99
CA TYR A 14 3.73 3.75 15.75
C TYR A 14 3.06 3.78 14.38
N SER A 15 3.74 3.33 13.33
CA SER A 15 3.14 3.26 11.98
C SER A 15 1.99 2.26 11.95
N GLU A 16 2.16 1.09 12.56
CA GLU A 16 1.11 0.07 12.69
C GLU A 16 -0.09 0.59 13.49
N LEU A 17 0.15 1.30 14.61
CA LEU A 17 -0.92 1.87 15.43
C LEU A 17 -1.71 2.93 14.65
N ILE A 18 -1.04 3.77 13.87
CA ILE A 18 -1.71 4.78 13.06
C ILE A 18 -2.49 4.13 11.91
N ASN A 19 -1.91 3.14 11.24
CA ASN A 19 -2.62 2.39 10.19
C ASN A 19 -3.89 1.72 10.75
N LEU A 20 -3.79 1.11 11.94
CA LEU A 20 -4.93 0.52 12.62
C LEU A 20 -5.98 1.58 13.01
N LEU A 21 -5.54 2.74 13.52
CA LEU A 21 -6.45 3.85 13.85
C LEU A 21 -7.20 4.35 12.61
N VAL A 22 -6.51 4.53 11.48
CA VAL A 22 -7.13 4.98 10.22
C VAL A 22 -8.12 3.94 9.69
N ILE A 23 -7.77 2.65 9.76
CA ILE A 23 -8.69 1.56 9.37
C ILE A 23 -9.93 1.57 10.27
N VAL A 24 -9.77 1.62 11.59
CA VAL A 24 -10.88 1.64 12.55
C VAL A 24 -11.76 2.88 12.32
N PHE A 25 -11.15 4.05 12.15
CA PHE A 25 -11.89 5.28 11.84
C PHE A 25 -12.68 5.15 10.54
N SER A 26 -12.10 4.54 9.50
CA SER A 26 -12.77 4.31 8.22
C SER A 26 -13.96 3.36 8.36
N ILE A 27 -13.83 2.29 9.16
CA ILE A 27 -14.94 1.38 9.47
C ILE A 27 -16.06 2.14 10.18
N VAL A 28 -15.74 2.91 11.22
CA VAL A 28 -16.73 3.71 11.95
C VAL A 28 -17.42 4.72 11.03
N LEU A 29 -16.65 5.41 10.18
CA LEU A 29 -17.20 6.36 9.22
C LEU A 29 -18.18 5.67 8.25
N MET A 30 -17.81 4.49 7.71
CA MET A 30 -18.69 3.75 6.80
C MET A 30 -19.96 3.25 7.50
N LEU A 31 -19.87 2.85 8.78
CA LEU A 31 -21.05 2.50 9.59
C LEU A 31 -21.98 3.71 9.79
N VAL A 32 -21.42 4.90 10.04
CA VAL A 32 -22.20 6.13 10.17
C VAL A 32 -22.87 6.49 8.84
N ILE A 33 -22.14 6.39 7.72
CA ILE A 33 -22.71 6.63 6.38
C ILE A 33 -23.86 5.66 6.10
N TYR A 34 -23.66 4.37 6.38
CA TYR A 34 -24.72 3.37 6.22
C TYR A 34 -25.94 3.68 7.10
N PHE A 35 -25.74 4.09 8.35
CA PHE A 35 -26.83 4.47 9.24
C PHE A 35 -27.63 5.67 8.70
N ILE A 36 -26.95 6.65 8.08
CA ILE A 36 -27.62 7.83 7.49
C ILE A 36 -28.37 7.44 6.20
N VAL A 37 -27.72 6.69 5.31
CA VAL A 37 -28.27 6.32 4.00
C VAL A 37 -29.45 5.36 4.15
N SER A 38 -29.36 4.39 5.06
CA SER A 38 -30.43 3.41 5.33
C SER A 38 -31.72 4.04 5.88
N GLN A 39 -31.68 5.28 6.37
CA GLN A 39 -32.91 6.02 6.74
C GLN A 39 -33.65 6.56 5.51
N SER A 40 -32.95 6.85 4.42
CA SER A 40 -33.53 7.39 3.19
C SER A 40 -33.81 6.33 2.13
N ASP A 41 -32.95 5.32 2.02
CA ASP A 41 -33.07 4.24 1.03
C ASP A 41 -32.46 2.96 1.64
N PRO A 42 -33.19 1.84 1.74
CA PRO A 42 -32.65 0.63 2.34
C PRO A 42 -31.51 0.08 1.45
N MET A 43 -30.27 0.15 1.94
CA MET A 43 -29.12 -0.52 1.31
C MET A 43 -29.18 -2.02 1.57
N GLU A 44 -28.89 -2.81 0.54
CA GLU A 44 -28.72 -4.25 0.72
C GLU A 44 -27.42 -4.55 1.50
N PRO A 45 -27.38 -5.67 2.26
CA PRO A 45 -26.19 -6.04 3.02
C PRO A 45 -24.93 -6.23 2.17
N GLU A 46 -25.08 -6.57 0.89
CA GLU A 46 -24.00 -6.77 -0.07
C GLU A 46 -23.36 -5.43 -0.46
N ASP A 47 -24.16 -4.43 -0.84
CA ASP A 47 -23.69 -3.07 -1.12
C ASP A 47 -22.93 -2.47 0.07
N PHE A 48 -23.39 -2.76 1.30
CA PHE A 48 -22.71 -2.29 2.51
C PHE A 48 -21.34 -2.94 2.69
N ARG A 49 -21.21 -4.24 2.42
CA ARG A 49 -19.93 -4.96 2.48
C ARG A 49 -18.95 -4.43 1.46
N GLU A 50 -19.40 -4.17 0.23
CA GLU A 50 -18.57 -3.58 -0.82
C GLU A 50 -18.12 -2.17 -0.44
N MET A 51 -19.05 -1.31 0.00
CA MET A 51 -18.73 0.05 0.44
C MET A 51 -17.70 0.05 1.58
N LEU A 52 -17.85 -0.86 2.55
CA LEU A 52 -16.92 -0.99 3.67
C LEU A 52 -15.53 -1.45 3.19
N LEU A 53 -15.46 -2.39 2.25
CA LEU A 53 -14.19 -2.83 1.66
C LEU A 53 -13.51 -1.71 0.88
N PHE A 54 -14.23 -1.00 0.01
CA PHE A 54 -13.68 0.13 -0.74
C PHE A 54 -13.20 1.24 0.19
N GLY A 55 -13.95 1.52 1.27
CA GLY A 55 -13.56 2.46 2.31
C GLY A 55 -12.27 2.07 3.02
N VAL A 56 -12.21 0.83 3.53
CA VAL A 56 -11.03 0.32 4.26
C VAL A 56 -9.82 0.19 3.34
N GLY A 57 -10.01 -0.37 2.14
CA GLY A 57 -8.97 -0.52 1.13
C GLY A 57 -8.44 0.83 0.66
N GLY A 58 -9.33 1.78 0.36
CA GLY A 58 -8.96 3.14 -0.02
C GLY A 58 -8.20 3.87 1.09
N ALA A 59 -8.66 3.76 2.34
CA ALA A 59 -7.98 4.35 3.49
C ALA A 59 -6.60 3.73 3.74
N TYR A 60 -6.48 2.41 3.60
CA TYR A 60 -5.21 1.70 3.70
C TYR A 60 -4.23 2.12 2.60
N LEU A 61 -4.69 2.20 1.34
CA LEU A 61 -3.89 2.67 0.21
C LEU A 61 -3.46 4.13 0.36
N GLY A 62 -4.36 5.01 0.79
CA GLY A 62 -4.04 6.41 1.05
C GLY A 62 -3.00 6.56 2.16
N THR A 63 -3.18 5.85 3.27
CA THR A 63 -2.25 5.87 4.40
C THR A 63 -0.89 5.32 3.99
N ASN A 64 -0.85 4.18 3.31
CA ASN A 64 0.42 3.57 2.92
C ASN A 64 1.11 4.27 1.73
N GLY A 65 0.33 4.89 0.85
CA GLY A 65 0.84 5.67 -0.28
C GLY A 65 1.35 7.05 0.11
N PHE A 66 0.83 7.64 1.20
CA PHE A 66 1.14 9.01 1.64
C PHE A 66 1.90 9.06 2.98
N LEU A 67 1.32 8.52 4.05
CA LEU A 67 1.88 8.60 5.41
C LEU A 67 3.08 7.68 5.63
N LYS A 68 3.12 6.50 4.99
CA LYS A 68 4.22 5.55 5.15
C LYS A 68 5.58 6.16 4.79
N ILE A 69 5.63 7.04 3.80
CA ILE A 69 6.86 7.74 3.39
C ILE A 69 7.47 8.55 4.54
N PHE A 70 6.63 9.18 5.37
CA PHE A 70 7.10 9.90 6.56
C PHE A 70 7.56 8.94 7.65
N TYR A 71 6.84 7.85 7.86
CA TYR A 71 7.25 6.85 8.86
C TYR A 71 8.59 6.22 8.48
N ILE A 72 8.82 5.91 7.21
CA ILE A 72 10.11 5.38 6.73
C ILE A 72 11.27 6.34 7.08
N ALA A 73 11.04 7.65 7.00
CA ALA A 73 12.06 8.63 7.35
C ALA A 73 12.44 8.63 8.85
N ASP A 74 11.56 8.17 9.73
CA ASP A 74 11.80 8.03 11.17
C ASP A 74 12.25 6.60 11.54
N GLU A 75 11.67 5.59 10.90
CA GLU A 75 11.92 4.17 11.15
C GLU A 75 13.35 3.75 10.77
N VAL A 76 13.86 4.25 9.63
CA VAL A 76 15.16 3.83 9.10
C VAL A 76 16.33 4.32 9.97
N PRO A 77 16.40 5.60 10.39
CA PRO A 77 17.42 6.05 11.34
C PRO A 77 17.38 5.30 12.68
N LYS A 78 16.17 5.09 13.24
CA LYS A 78 15.98 4.33 14.49
C LYS A 78 16.45 2.88 14.35
N GLY A 79 16.14 2.23 13.23
CA GLY A 79 16.61 0.87 12.96
C GLY A 79 18.13 0.75 12.91
N LEU A 80 18.79 1.76 12.34
CA LEU A 80 20.25 1.81 12.28
C LEU A 80 20.86 2.12 13.66
N SER A 81 20.22 2.96 14.49
CA SER A 81 20.70 3.27 15.85
C SER A 81 20.60 2.07 16.81
N PHE A 82 19.68 1.13 16.58
CA PHE A 82 19.66 -0.17 17.28
C PHE A 82 20.83 -1.12 16.89
N GLY A 83 21.77 -0.66 16.05
CA GLY A 83 22.93 -1.43 15.62
C GLY A 83 22.59 -2.53 14.60
N MET A 84 21.47 -2.40 13.88
CA MET A 84 21.13 -3.33 12.81
C MET A 84 21.94 -3.03 11.55
N THR A 85 22.34 -4.09 10.84
CA THR A 85 22.89 -3.92 9.50
C THR A 85 21.76 -3.54 8.53
N ARG A 86 22.08 -2.72 7.52
CA ARG A 86 21.12 -2.30 6.48
C ARG A 86 20.35 -3.48 5.86
N LYS A 87 21.05 -4.60 5.59
CA LYS A 87 20.43 -5.81 5.05
C LYS A 87 19.38 -6.41 5.99
N LYS A 88 19.69 -6.50 7.29
CA LYS A 88 18.76 -7.06 8.29
C LYS A 88 17.57 -6.15 8.51
N LEU A 89 17.80 -4.84 8.55
CA LEU A 89 16.74 -3.84 8.68
C LEU A 89 15.82 -3.89 7.46
N PHE A 90 16.37 -3.88 6.24
CA PHE A 90 15.58 -3.97 5.01
C PHE A 90 14.69 -5.21 4.98
N ILE A 91 15.26 -6.41 5.17
CA ILE A 91 14.48 -7.66 5.19
C ILE A 91 13.40 -7.61 6.27
N GLY A 92 13.73 -7.11 7.46
CA GLY A 92 12.80 -6.99 8.57
C GLY A 92 11.61 -6.09 8.28
N LEU A 93 11.85 -4.92 7.70
CA LEU A 93 10.80 -3.99 7.30
C LEU A 93 9.92 -4.61 6.21
N ARG A 94 10.50 -5.29 5.21
CA ARG A 94 9.73 -5.96 4.13
C ARG A 94 8.80 -7.04 4.68
N VAL A 95 9.29 -7.84 5.62
CA VAL A 95 8.46 -8.88 6.25
C VAL A 95 7.31 -8.27 7.05
N ALA A 96 7.57 -7.18 7.79
CA ALA A 96 6.51 -6.46 8.49
C ALA A 96 5.47 -5.90 7.51
N ASP A 97 5.88 -5.22 6.46
CA ASP A 97 4.98 -4.65 5.44
C ASP A 97 4.17 -5.75 4.72
N PHE A 98 4.75 -6.94 4.51
CA PHE A 98 4.04 -8.09 3.95
C PHE A 98 2.98 -8.64 4.92
N LEU A 99 3.32 -8.77 6.21
CA LEU A 99 2.39 -9.24 7.24
C LEU A 99 1.22 -8.27 7.44
N GLU A 100 1.50 -6.97 7.42
CA GLU A 100 0.48 -5.90 7.45
C GLU A 100 -0.52 -6.08 6.31
N LEU A 101 -0.03 -6.23 5.08
CA LEU A 101 -0.89 -6.45 3.92
C LEU A 101 -1.68 -7.76 4.01
N LEU A 102 -1.07 -8.82 4.55
CA LEU A 102 -1.72 -10.11 4.71
C LEU A 102 -2.97 -10.02 5.62
N VAL A 103 -2.95 -9.18 6.65
CA VAL A 103 -4.14 -8.91 7.49
C VAL A 103 -5.27 -8.31 6.64
N VAL A 104 -4.97 -7.34 5.78
CA VAL A 104 -5.96 -6.72 4.88
C VAL A 104 -6.51 -7.74 3.88
N VAL A 105 -5.66 -8.62 3.35
CA VAL A 105 -6.06 -9.72 2.46
C VAL A 105 -7.01 -10.68 3.14
N ILE A 106 -6.71 -11.09 4.39
CA ILE A 106 -7.60 -11.98 5.15
C ILE A 106 -8.96 -11.31 5.35
N LEU A 107 -9.00 -10.03 5.71
CA LEU A 107 -10.26 -9.29 5.85
C LEU A 107 -11.03 -9.24 4.52
N ALA A 108 -10.34 -8.99 3.40
CA ALA A 108 -10.96 -8.99 2.08
C ALA A 108 -11.56 -10.36 1.70
N LEU A 109 -10.85 -11.46 1.98
CA LEU A 109 -11.33 -12.82 1.73
C LEU A 109 -12.55 -13.19 2.58
N ILE A 110 -12.69 -12.62 3.79
CA ILE A 110 -13.84 -12.86 4.66
C ILE A 110 -15.05 -12.03 4.23
N LEU A 111 -14.84 -10.78 3.81
CA LEU A 111 -15.90 -9.83 3.53
C LEU A 111 -16.44 -9.92 2.09
N VAL A 112 -15.62 -10.35 1.13
CA VAL A 112 -15.98 -10.45 -0.29
C VAL A 112 -16.20 -11.90 -0.66
N THR A 113 -17.46 -12.32 -0.68
CA THR A 113 -17.84 -13.69 -1.02
C THR A 113 -18.01 -13.92 -2.53
N GLU A 114 -18.18 -12.85 -3.31
CA GLU A 114 -18.43 -12.94 -4.76
C GLU A 114 -17.18 -12.90 -5.62
N ALA A 115 -16.10 -12.28 -5.12
CA ALA A 115 -14.83 -12.21 -5.83
C ALA A 115 -14.03 -13.49 -5.62
N ASP A 116 -13.49 -14.04 -6.71
CA ASP A 116 -12.57 -15.17 -6.64
C ASP A 116 -11.33 -14.79 -5.80
N ALA A 117 -10.96 -15.65 -4.85
CA ALA A 117 -9.79 -15.49 -4.01
C ALA A 117 -8.51 -15.25 -4.83
N ASN A 118 -8.44 -15.81 -6.04
CA ASN A 118 -7.34 -15.56 -6.99
C ASN A 118 -7.22 -14.08 -7.36
N VAL A 119 -8.33 -13.37 -7.60
CA VAL A 119 -8.33 -11.95 -7.93
C VAL A 119 -7.82 -11.13 -6.74
N ILE A 120 -8.32 -11.42 -5.54
CA ILE A 120 -7.91 -10.75 -4.30
C ILE A 120 -6.40 -10.90 -4.08
N LEU A 121 -5.86 -12.12 -4.25
CA LEU A 121 -4.44 -12.38 -4.09
C LEU A 121 -3.56 -11.67 -5.12
N LYS A 122 -4.00 -11.57 -6.38
CA LYS A 122 -3.25 -10.82 -7.41
C LYS A 122 -3.24 -9.32 -7.13
N VAL A 123 -4.37 -8.76 -6.71
CA VAL A 123 -4.47 -7.34 -6.31
C VAL A 123 -3.53 -7.09 -5.13
N ALA A 124 -3.52 -7.97 -4.13
CA ALA A 124 -2.58 -7.87 -3.02
C ALA A 124 -1.11 -7.92 -3.47
N ALA A 125 -0.76 -8.87 -4.33
CA ALA A 125 0.59 -8.97 -4.88
C ALA A 125 1.00 -7.70 -5.64
N PHE A 126 0.09 -7.15 -6.44
CA PHE A 126 0.29 -5.88 -7.14
C PHE A 126 0.52 -4.72 -6.16
N LEU A 127 -0.33 -4.58 -5.13
CA LEU A 127 -0.20 -3.53 -4.11
C LEU A 127 1.10 -3.64 -3.33
N TYR A 128 1.51 -4.86 -2.95
CA TYR A 128 2.81 -5.09 -2.32
C TYR A 128 3.94 -4.58 -3.22
N GLY A 129 3.93 -4.97 -4.51
CA GLY A 129 4.90 -4.49 -5.49
C GLY A 129 4.89 -2.97 -5.61
N LEU A 130 3.71 -2.35 -5.72
CA LEU A 130 3.53 -0.91 -5.82
C LEU A 130 4.17 -0.19 -4.61
N PHE A 131 3.95 -0.68 -3.40
CA PHE A 131 4.57 -0.11 -2.20
C PHE A 131 6.10 -0.26 -2.21
N MET A 132 6.64 -1.35 -2.75
CA MET A 132 8.09 -1.48 -2.92
C MET A 132 8.67 -0.41 -3.84
N TRP A 133 7.97 -0.10 -4.94
CA TRP A 133 8.33 0.98 -5.85
C TRP A 133 8.22 2.35 -5.20
N ILE A 134 7.10 2.65 -4.54
CA ILE A 134 6.86 3.92 -3.85
C ILE A 134 7.94 4.16 -2.80
N GLU A 135 8.24 3.18 -1.96
CA GLU A 135 9.26 3.34 -0.94
C GLU A 135 10.67 3.47 -1.53
N GLY A 136 10.98 2.70 -2.58
CA GLY A 136 12.27 2.78 -3.25
C GLY A 136 12.51 4.13 -3.92
N LEU A 137 11.50 4.65 -4.63
CA LEU A 137 11.61 5.88 -5.42
C LEU A 137 11.30 7.14 -4.63
N ALA A 138 10.34 7.09 -3.70
CA ALA A 138 9.93 8.25 -2.92
C ALA A 138 10.47 8.18 -1.49
N GLY A 139 10.19 7.11 -0.76
CA GLY A 139 10.60 6.93 0.64
C GLY A 139 12.10 7.18 0.86
N ASN A 140 12.94 6.44 0.15
CA ASN A 140 14.40 6.55 0.28
C ASN A 140 14.92 7.92 -0.22
N ASN A 141 14.30 8.50 -1.25
CA ASN A 141 14.73 9.81 -1.74
C ASN A 141 14.28 10.96 -0.81
N VAL A 142 13.16 10.82 -0.10
CA VAL A 142 12.73 11.78 0.93
C VAL A 142 13.71 11.80 2.10
N ILE A 143 14.25 10.65 2.51
CA ILE A 143 15.32 10.60 3.53
C ILE A 143 16.55 11.39 3.07
N ARG A 144 16.90 11.30 1.78
CA ARG A 144 18.12 11.89 1.24
C ARG A 144 18.01 13.38 0.91
N TYR A 145 16.89 13.80 0.34
CA TYR A 145 16.70 15.14 -0.24
C TYR A 145 15.64 15.96 0.50
N GLY A 146 15.00 15.39 1.53
CA GLY A 146 14.05 16.07 2.40
C GLY A 146 12.72 16.40 1.73
N LYS A 147 12.11 17.48 2.20
CA LYS A 147 10.70 17.86 1.95
C LYS A 147 10.37 18.15 0.47
N ASN A 148 11.33 18.58 -0.33
CA ASN A 148 11.08 18.93 -1.73
C ASN A 148 10.72 17.71 -2.58
N VAL A 149 11.40 16.59 -2.37
CA VAL A 149 11.08 15.33 -3.08
C VAL A 149 9.74 14.78 -2.64
N PHE A 150 9.38 14.97 -1.37
CA PHE A 150 8.06 14.60 -0.88
C PHE A 150 6.95 15.34 -1.64
N TRP A 151 7.08 16.66 -1.84
CA TRP A 151 6.09 17.43 -2.60
C TRP A 151 5.98 17.02 -4.05
N ILE A 152 7.11 16.74 -4.72
CA ILE A 152 7.12 16.24 -6.09
C ILE A 152 6.36 14.91 -6.16
N TYR A 153 6.67 13.97 -5.26
CA TYR A 153 5.96 12.71 -5.18
C TYR A 153 4.47 12.91 -4.89
N TYR A 154 4.11 13.79 -3.96
CA TYR A 154 2.71 14.06 -3.61
C TYR A 154 1.92 14.62 -4.80
N ILE A 155 2.48 15.57 -5.55
CA ILE A 155 1.83 16.10 -6.75
C ILE A 155 1.61 14.98 -7.77
N VAL A 156 2.63 14.15 -8.02
CA VAL A 156 2.50 13.00 -8.93
C VAL A 156 1.45 12.01 -8.43
N PHE A 157 1.41 11.72 -7.12
CA PHE A 157 0.42 10.84 -6.50
C PHE A 157 -1.00 11.40 -6.64
N MET A 158 -1.21 12.69 -6.38
CA MET A 158 -2.51 13.35 -6.53
C MET A 158 -2.96 13.38 -8.00
N VAL A 159 -2.05 13.65 -8.93
CA VAL A 159 -2.34 13.56 -10.37
C VAL A 159 -2.72 12.13 -10.74
N ALA A 160 -2.03 11.12 -10.21
CA ALA A 160 -2.32 9.72 -10.52
C ALA A 160 -3.65 9.23 -9.91
N CYS A 161 -3.97 9.63 -8.68
CA CYS A 161 -5.16 9.14 -7.97
C CYS A 161 -6.42 9.96 -8.24
N ILE A 162 -6.30 11.25 -8.56
CA ILE A 162 -7.45 12.16 -8.76
C ILE A 162 -7.49 12.67 -10.20
N GLY A 163 -6.33 13.05 -10.75
CA GLY A 163 -6.23 13.60 -12.10
C GLY A 163 -6.54 12.57 -13.19
N LEU A 164 -5.89 11.40 -13.14
CA LEU A 164 -6.07 10.34 -14.13
C LEU A 164 -7.51 9.82 -14.20
N PRO A 165 -8.20 9.50 -13.10
CA PRO A 165 -9.60 9.08 -13.17
C PRO A 165 -10.55 10.16 -13.70
N ARG A 166 -10.19 11.45 -13.59
CA ARG A 166 -11.00 12.53 -14.19
C ARG A 166 -10.72 12.73 -15.68
N LEU A 167 -9.51 12.39 -16.13
CA LEU A 167 -9.14 12.45 -17.55
C LEU A 167 -9.95 11.47 -18.40
N THR A 168 -10.40 10.34 -17.84
CA THR A 168 -11.24 9.36 -18.55
C THR A 168 -12.61 9.92 -18.93
N HIS A 169 -13.14 10.87 -18.17
CA HIS A 169 -14.39 11.56 -18.50
C HIS A 169 -14.22 12.59 -19.63
N VAL A 170 -13.03 13.19 -19.77
CA VAL A 170 -12.74 14.22 -20.78
C VAL A 170 -12.22 13.59 -22.07
N PHE A 171 -11.42 12.54 -21.96
CA PHE A 171 -10.82 11.77 -23.05
C PHE A 171 -11.16 10.28 -22.87
N PRO A 172 -12.29 9.80 -23.42
CA PRO A 172 -12.74 8.42 -23.23
C PRO A 172 -11.72 7.37 -23.67
N GLU A 173 -10.90 7.67 -24.68
CA GLU A 173 -9.82 6.80 -25.16
C GLU A 173 -8.73 6.54 -24.10
N SER A 174 -8.61 7.42 -23.10
CA SER A 174 -7.70 7.24 -21.96
C SER A 174 -8.22 6.26 -20.91
N ALA A 175 -9.48 5.81 -21.00
CA ALA A 175 -10.03 4.76 -20.13
C ALA A 175 -9.51 3.36 -20.51
N THR A 176 -9.20 3.15 -21.79
CA THR A 176 -8.78 1.84 -22.35
C THR A 176 -7.60 1.21 -21.62
N PRO A 177 -6.52 1.94 -21.30
CA PRO A 177 -5.41 1.41 -20.50
C PRO A 177 -5.80 1.01 -19.07
N PHE A 178 -6.67 1.77 -18.40
CA PHE A 178 -7.12 1.44 -17.05
C PHE A 178 -7.97 0.17 -17.05
N VAL A 179 -8.92 0.09 -17.99
CA VAL A 179 -9.75 -1.10 -18.15
C VAL A 179 -8.89 -2.32 -18.48
N MET A 180 -7.89 -2.19 -19.36
CA MET A 180 -6.93 -3.27 -19.63
C MET A 180 -6.14 -3.73 -18.39
N ILE A 181 -5.76 -2.81 -17.50
CA ILE A 181 -5.09 -3.16 -16.25
C ILE A 181 -6.05 -3.94 -15.34
N PHE A 182 -7.31 -3.51 -15.20
CA PHE A 182 -8.30 -4.24 -14.42
C PHE A 182 -8.63 -5.61 -15.01
N ASP A 183 -8.79 -5.69 -16.33
CA ASP A 183 -9.00 -6.94 -17.07
C ASP A 183 -7.84 -7.90 -16.90
N PHE A 184 -6.60 -7.42 -16.79
CA PHE A 184 -5.44 -8.25 -16.53
C PHE A 184 -5.54 -9.02 -15.19
N PHE A 185 -6.26 -8.47 -14.21
CA PHE A 185 -6.48 -9.11 -12.91
C PHE A 185 -7.66 -10.08 -12.90
N THR A 186 -8.75 -9.72 -13.59
CA THR A 186 -10.06 -10.41 -13.52
C THR A 186 -10.27 -11.44 -14.62
N ASN A 187 -9.76 -11.21 -15.84
CA ASN A 187 -10.06 -12.08 -16.97
C ASN A 187 -9.22 -13.37 -16.96
N SER A 188 -9.91 -14.49 -17.14
CA SER A 188 -9.33 -15.83 -17.30
C SER A 188 -8.74 -16.06 -18.71
N PHE A 189 -9.05 -15.18 -19.68
CA PHE A 189 -8.51 -15.23 -21.05
C PHE A 189 -6.98 -15.08 -21.10
N PHE A 190 -6.39 -14.33 -20.17
CA PHE A 190 -4.94 -14.28 -20.02
C PHE A 190 -4.42 -15.58 -19.40
N ASN A 191 -3.31 -16.09 -19.91
CA ASN A 191 -2.63 -17.22 -19.29
C ASN A 191 -2.25 -16.85 -17.85
N GLN A 192 -2.94 -17.45 -16.89
CA GLN A 192 -2.82 -17.09 -15.47
C GLN A 192 -1.40 -17.27 -14.95
N GLY A 193 -0.63 -18.21 -15.50
CA GLY A 193 0.79 -18.38 -15.18
C GLY A 193 1.62 -17.16 -15.61
N VAL A 194 1.33 -16.57 -16.77
CA VAL A 194 2.01 -15.36 -17.25
C VAL A 194 1.70 -14.17 -16.35
N VAL A 195 0.45 -14.03 -15.90
CA VAL A 195 0.04 -12.97 -14.96
C VAL A 195 0.82 -13.06 -13.65
N TRP A 196 0.92 -14.24 -13.06
CA TRP A 196 1.68 -14.46 -11.83
C TRP A 196 3.18 -14.22 -12.01
N VAL A 197 3.76 -14.65 -13.13
CA VAL A 197 5.17 -14.38 -13.45
C VAL A 197 5.42 -12.89 -13.62
N ALA A 198 4.52 -12.16 -14.28
CA ALA A 198 4.62 -10.71 -14.44
C ALA A 198 4.55 -9.98 -13.09
N LEU A 199 3.64 -10.39 -12.21
CA LEU A 199 3.54 -9.84 -10.84
C LEU A 199 4.80 -10.14 -10.01
N ALA A 200 5.31 -11.37 -10.07
CA ALA A 200 6.55 -11.74 -9.38
C ALA A 200 7.75 -10.92 -9.89
N ALA A 201 7.85 -10.74 -11.21
CA ALA A 201 8.89 -9.91 -11.83
C ALA A 201 8.75 -8.44 -11.41
N PHE A 202 7.53 -7.90 -11.37
CA PHE A 202 7.25 -6.53 -10.91
C PHE A 202 7.65 -6.31 -9.45
N ILE A 203 7.28 -7.23 -8.56
CA ILE A 203 7.66 -7.18 -7.14
C ILE A 203 9.19 -7.27 -7.01
N LEU A 204 9.82 -8.21 -7.70
CA LEU A 204 11.27 -8.42 -7.61
C LEU A 204 12.05 -7.21 -8.12
N ALA A 205 11.62 -6.61 -9.23
CA ALA A 205 12.20 -5.37 -9.75
C ALA A 205 12.04 -4.22 -8.74
N GLY A 206 10.84 -4.04 -8.17
CA GLY A 206 10.58 -3.05 -7.13
C GLY A 206 11.46 -3.25 -5.89
N MET A 207 11.59 -4.50 -5.42
CA MET A 207 12.47 -4.84 -4.29
C MET A 207 13.94 -4.57 -4.59
N ILE A 208 14.42 -4.83 -5.81
CA ILE A 208 15.80 -4.53 -6.22
C ILE A 208 16.03 -3.01 -6.22
N VAL A 209 15.15 -2.24 -6.84
CA VAL A 209 15.24 -0.78 -6.88
C VAL A 209 15.22 -0.20 -5.47
N ASN A 210 14.32 -0.69 -4.62
CA ASN A 210 14.24 -0.29 -3.23
C ASN A 210 15.53 -0.65 -2.45
N TRP A 211 16.05 -1.86 -2.62
CA TRP A 211 17.31 -2.24 -2.00
C TRP A 211 18.49 -1.36 -2.43
N ILE A 212 18.60 -1.06 -3.73
CA ILE A 212 19.68 -0.22 -4.29
C ILE A 212 19.61 1.21 -3.74
N THR A 213 18.41 1.77 -3.59
CA THR A 213 18.21 3.11 -3.05
C THR A 213 18.43 3.13 -1.53
N PHE A 214 17.90 2.13 -0.81
CA PHE A 214 18.07 1.96 0.63
C PHE A 214 19.54 1.85 1.06
N ARG A 215 20.34 1.04 0.33
CA ARG A 215 21.76 0.86 0.64
C ARG A 215 22.60 2.12 0.42
N LYS A 216 22.08 3.14 -0.27
CA LYS A 216 22.77 4.40 -0.56
C LYS A 216 22.35 5.53 0.39
N LEU A 217 21.44 5.27 1.33
CA LEU A 217 21.05 6.26 2.33
C LEU A 217 22.25 6.67 3.19
N ALA A 218 22.45 7.98 3.33
CA ALA A 218 23.42 8.53 4.27
C ALA A 218 22.82 8.42 5.67
N VAL A 219 23.59 7.88 6.63
CA VAL A 219 23.18 7.88 8.04
C VAL A 219 23.59 9.24 8.60
N ASN A 220 22.71 10.23 8.50
CA ASN A 220 22.89 11.44 9.29
C ASN A 220 22.48 11.09 10.72
N TYR A 221 23.48 10.81 11.56
CA TYR A 221 23.28 10.75 13.00
C TYR A 221 22.82 12.15 13.42
N ILE A 222 21.57 12.27 13.87
CA ILE A 222 21.18 13.43 14.67
C ILE A 222 21.94 13.24 15.99
N VAL A 223 23.03 13.99 16.13
CA VAL A 223 23.76 14.17 17.40
C VAL A 223 23.01 15.17 18.24
#